data_AF-G9KLQ0-F1
#
_entry.id   AF-G9KLQ0-F1
#
_cell.length_a   1.000
_cell.length_b   1.000
_cell.length_c   1.000
_cell.angle_alpha   90.00
_cell.angle_beta   90.00
_cell.angle_gamma   90.00
#
_symmetry.space_group_name_H-M   'P 1'
#
loop_
_entity.id
_entity.type
_entity.pdbx_description
1 polymer ?
#
loop_
_entity_poly.entity_id
_entity_poly.type
_entity_poly.pdbx_seq_one_letter_code
_entity_poly.pdbx_strand_id
1 'polypeptide(L)'
;EILREQQQLLAQLDPSLVAFLRSPRHTHEQEGEKTTEEQRPGGPSVEVTGEEPIVPTFASEPRQEEDLDPRAPALALPVTPDKEWVHMDTVELEKLHWTQDLPPLRKKRTQERMQARFNLQGELLAPDVDLPTHLGLHHHGEEAERAGYSLQELFHLTRSQVSQQRALALHVLAQVISRAQAGEFGDR
;
A
#
# COMPACT_ATOMS: atom_id res chain seq x y z
N GLU A 1 10.89 -37.47 0.32
CA GLU A 1 9.69 -36.61 0.42
C GLU A 1 9.69 -35.52 -0.65
N ILE A 2 10.66 -34.59 -0.66
CA ILE A 2 10.76 -33.48 -1.63
C ILE A 2 10.68 -33.93 -3.11
N LEU A 3 11.41 -34.99 -3.50
CA LEU A 3 11.40 -35.48 -4.90
C LEU A 3 10.05 -36.08 -5.31
N ARG A 4 9.29 -36.62 -4.35
CA ARG A 4 7.98 -37.22 -4.60
C ARG A 4 6.94 -36.12 -4.84
N GLU A 5 6.94 -35.10 -3.99
CA GLU A 5 6.07 -33.92 -4.15
C GLU A 5 6.38 -33.16 -5.43
N GLN A 6 7.66 -33.05 -5.83
CA GLN A 6 8.03 -32.42 -7.09
C GLN A 6 7.43 -33.17 -8.30
N GLN A 7 7.49 -34.50 -8.31
CA GLN A 7 6.87 -35.28 -9.39
C GLN A 7 5.35 -35.16 -9.39
N GLN A 8 4.73 -35.11 -8.21
CA GLN A 8 3.29 -34.96 -8.08
C GLN A 8 2.80 -33.59 -8.60
N LEU A 9 3.53 -32.51 -8.33
CA LEU A 9 3.24 -31.18 -8.85
C LEU A 9 3.45 -31.09 -10.37
N LEU A 10 4.52 -31.68 -10.90
CA LEU A 10 4.77 -31.70 -12.35
C LEU A 10 3.70 -32.48 -13.13
N ALA A 11 3.06 -33.48 -12.50
CA ALA A 11 1.98 -34.25 -13.12
C ALA A 11 0.64 -33.49 -13.17
N GLN A 12 0.45 -32.46 -12.34
CA GLN A 12 -0.77 -31.64 -12.30
C GLN A 12 -0.69 -30.41 -13.21
N LEU A 13 0.51 -30.03 -13.65
CA LEU A 13 0.75 -28.87 -14.49
C LEU A 13 0.69 -29.24 -15.97
N ASP A 14 0.23 -28.30 -16.81
CA ASP A 14 0.25 -28.45 -18.27
C ASP A 14 1.71 -28.54 -18.78
N PRO A 15 2.06 -29.61 -19.51
CA PRO A 15 3.39 -29.78 -20.13
C PRO A 15 3.84 -28.57 -20.97
N SER A 16 2.91 -27.83 -21.60
CA SER A 16 3.22 -26.67 -22.43
C SER A 16 3.78 -25.50 -21.61
N LEU A 17 3.19 -25.22 -20.44
CA LEU A 17 3.65 -24.19 -19.50
C LEU A 17 5.01 -24.55 -18.91
N VAL A 18 5.20 -25.82 -18.56
CA VAL A 18 6.46 -26.31 -18.01
C VAL A 18 7.59 -26.17 -19.03
N ALA A 19 7.33 -26.46 -20.31
CA ALA A 19 8.28 -26.26 -21.38
C ALA A 19 8.61 -24.78 -21.59
N PHE A 20 7.61 -23.89 -21.54
CA PHE A 20 7.80 -22.44 -21.65
C PHE A 20 8.67 -21.89 -20.52
N LEU A 21 8.38 -22.25 -19.27
CA LEU A 21 9.15 -21.78 -18.10
C LEU A 21 10.58 -22.33 -18.05
N ARG A 22 10.80 -23.54 -18.59
CA ARG A 22 12.13 -24.16 -18.69
C ARG A 22 12.94 -23.64 -19.87
N SER A 23 12.30 -23.00 -20.85
CA SER A 23 13.02 -22.41 -21.96
C SER A 23 13.87 -21.23 -21.45
N PRO A 24 15.16 -21.15 -21.80
CA PRO A 24 15.95 -19.98 -21.50
C PRO A 24 15.37 -18.79 -22.28
N ARG A 25 15.14 -17.67 -21.59
CA ARG A 25 14.73 -16.42 -22.24
C ARG A 25 15.81 -16.02 -23.24
N HIS A 26 15.48 -16.13 -24.53
CA HIS A 26 16.31 -15.57 -25.60
C HIS A 26 16.31 -14.05 -25.45
N THR A 27 17.45 -13.46 -25.07
CA THR A 27 17.73 -12.06 -25.33
C THR A 27 17.69 -11.84 -26.83
N HIS A 28 16.71 -11.05 -27.28
CA HIS A 28 16.51 -10.69 -28.68
C HIS A 28 17.16 -9.32 -28.93
N GLU A 29 18.41 -9.32 -29.40
CA GLU A 29 18.92 -8.22 -30.23
C GLU A 29 18.20 -8.27 -31.58
N GLN A 30 17.68 -7.13 -32.03
CA GLN A 30 16.89 -6.98 -33.25
C GLN A 30 17.78 -6.79 -34.48
N GLU A 31 17.51 -7.54 -35.55
CA GLU A 31 17.69 -7.26 -36.99
C GLU A 31 17.12 -8.49 -37.73
N GLY A 32 16.32 -8.48 -38.80
CA GLY A 32 15.58 -7.49 -39.57
C GLY A 32 14.69 -8.27 -40.58
N GLU A 33 13.68 -7.58 -41.14
CA GLU A 33 12.93 -7.88 -42.38
C GLU A 33 11.83 -8.99 -42.48
N LYS A 34 10.59 -8.48 -42.51
CA LYS A 34 9.58 -8.49 -43.60
C LYS A 34 8.72 -9.73 -43.96
N THR A 35 7.45 -9.38 -44.24
CA THR A 35 6.39 -10.00 -45.08
C THR A 35 5.60 -11.16 -44.46
N THR A 36 4.28 -11.34 -44.61
CA THR A 36 3.15 -10.65 -45.27
C THR A 36 1.91 -11.53 -44.98
N GLU A 37 0.75 -10.94 -44.63
CA GLU A 37 -0.64 -11.47 -44.76
C GLU A 37 -0.97 -12.85 -44.10
N GLU A 38 -2.17 -13.25 -43.67
CA GLU A 38 -3.54 -12.76 -43.73
C GLU A 38 -4.39 -13.63 -42.76
N GLN A 39 -5.66 -13.26 -42.55
CA GLN A 39 -6.80 -14.10 -42.15
C GLN A 39 -7.08 -14.36 -40.64
N ARG A 40 -8.11 -13.63 -40.16
CA ARG A 40 -9.11 -14.14 -39.21
C ARG A 40 -10.03 -15.14 -39.95
N PRO A 41 -10.56 -16.16 -39.27
CA PRO A 41 -11.91 -16.06 -38.69
C PRO A 41 -11.97 -16.73 -37.30
N GLY A 42 -12.64 -16.15 -36.30
CA GLY A 42 -14.05 -16.43 -36.04
C GLY A 42 -14.17 -17.00 -34.63
N GLY A 43 -14.96 -16.34 -33.76
CA GLY A 43 -15.34 -16.89 -32.46
C GLY A 43 -16.34 -18.04 -32.63
N PRO A 44 -16.63 -18.77 -31.53
CA PRO A 44 -17.91 -18.49 -30.88
C PRO A 44 -17.87 -18.41 -29.33
N SER A 45 -18.83 -17.63 -28.86
CA SER A 45 -19.36 -17.38 -27.52
C SER A 45 -19.65 -18.59 -26.59
N VAL A 46 -19.70 -18.26 -25.27
CA VAL A 46 -20.69 -18.73 -24.24
C VAL A 46 -20.42 -20.16 -23.67
N GLU A 47 -20.51 -20.50 -22.37
CA GLU A 47 -20.97 -19.87 -21.13
C GLU A 47 -20.40 -20.62 -19.87
N VAL A 48 -20.21 -19.86 -18.79
CA VAL A 48 -20.47 -20.13 -17.35
C VAL A 48 -20.63 -21.57 -16.85
N THR A 49 -19.73 -22.03 -15.95
CA THR A 49 -19.99 -22.64 -14.62
C THR A 49 -18.62 -22.96 -13.99
N GLY A 50 -18.24 -22.72 -12.74
CA GLY A 50 -18.79 -22.16 -11.51
C GLY A 50 -17.79 -22.56 -10.43
N GLU A 51 -17.21 -21.62 -9.66
CA GLU A 51 -16.38 -21.96 -8.51
C GLU A 51 -16.71 -21.07 -7.32
N GLU A 52 -16.98 -21.75 -6.20
CA GLU A 52 -17.36 -21.20 -4.91
C GLU A 52 -16.22 -20.37 -4.26
N PRO A 53 -16.54 -19.32 -3.49
CA PRO A 53 -15.54 -18.55 -2.77
C PRO A 53 -15.20 -19.22 -1.42
N ILE A 54 -13.94 -19.61 -1.26
CA ILE A 54 -13.38 -20.05 0.01
C ILE A 54 -13.13 -18.82 0.89
N VAL A 55 -13.85 -18.74 2.00
CA VAL A 55 -13.76 -17.70 3.02
C VAL A 55 -12.48 -17.90 3.86
N PRO A 56 -11.61 -16.89 4.04
CA PRO A 56 -10.69 -16.86 5.17
C PRO A 56 -11.35 -16.07 6.31
N THR A 57 -11.65 -16.79 7.37
CA THR A 57 -12.09 -16.30 8.67
C THR A 57 -11.07 -15.31 9.25
N PHE A 58 -11.35 -14.01 9.17
CA PHE A 58 -10.70 -13.02 10.01
C PHE A 58 -11.57 -12.74 11.23
N ALA A 59 -10.92 -12.82 12.39
CA ALA A 59 -11.50 -12.67 13.71
C ALA A 59 -12.33 -11.38 13.84
N SER A 60 -13.51 -11.53 14.44
CA SER A 60 -14.50 -10.49 14.66
C SER A 60 -14.02 -9.48 15.71
N GLU A 61 -13.50 -8.34 15.27
CA GLU A 61 -13.54 -7.12 16.10
C GLU A 61 -14.87 -6.39 15.84
N PRO A 62 -15.54 -5.85 16.88
CA PRO A 62 -16.84 -5.24 16.72
C PRO A 62 -16.69 -3.94 15.92
N ARG A 63 -17.19 -3.96 14.68
CA ARG A 63 -17.46 -2.76 13.89
C ARG A 63 -18.49 -1.94 14.68
N GLN A 64 -18.02 -0.94 15.41
CA GLN A 64 -18.90 0.14 15.86
C GLN A 64 -19.44 0.80 14.61
N GLU A 65 -20.76 0.71 14.46
CA GLU A 65 -21.54 1.37 13.43
C GLU A 65 -21.11 2.84 13.38
N GLU A 66 -20.57 3.23 12.23
CA GLU A 66 -20.32 4.63 11.95
C GLU A 66 -21.69 5.29 11.88
N ASP A 67 -22.03 6.10 12.89
CA ASP A 67 -23.11 7.07 12.79
C ASP A 67 -22.77 7.97 11.59
N LEU A 68 -23.31 7.60 10.44
CA LEU A 68 -23.30 8.39 9.23
C LEU A 68 -24.12 9.64 9.53
N ASP A 69 -23.44 10.74 9.82
CA ASP A 69 -24.05 12.07 9.81
C ASP A 69 -24.87 12.20 8.50
N PRO A 70 -26.19 12.49 8.56
CA PRO A 70 -27.05 12.53 7.37
C PRO A 70 -26.82 13.79 6.51
N ARG A 71 -25.61 14.36 6.56
CA ARG A 71 -25.23 15.63 5.93
C ARG A 71 -23.89 15.55 5.20
N ALA A 72 -23.60 14.42 4.55
CA ALA A 72 -22.68 14.46 3.43
C ALA A 72 -23.37 15.25 2.29
N PRO A 73 -22.80 16.37 1.79
CA PRO A 73 -23.33 16.98 0.58
C PRO A 73 -23.24 15.94 -0.53
N ALA A 74 -24.31 15.80 -1.32
CA ALA A 74 -24.31 14.92 -2.48
C ALA A 74 -23.04 15.19 -3.30
N LEU A 75 -22.27 14.13 -3.58
CA LEU A 75 -20.98 14.19 -4.27
C LEU A 75 -21.17 14.93 -5.59
N ALA A 76 -20.81 16.21 -5.60
CA ALA A 76 -20.95 17.06 -6.77
C ALA A 76 -19.87 16.64 -7.77
N LEU A 77 -20.27 15.89 -8.80
CA LEU A 77 -19.35 15.51 -9.87
C LEU A 77 -18.89 16.79 -10.59
N PRO A 78 -17.58 16.96 -10.86
CA PRO A 78 -17.08 18.12 -11.62
C PRO A 78 -17.69 18.22 -13.02
N VAL A 79 -18.14 17.09 -13.56
CA VAL A 79 -18.80 16.98 -14.86
C VAL A 79 -20.02 16.08 -14.71
N THR A 80 -21.15 16.51 -15.26
CA THR A 80 -22.35 15.67 -15.33
C THR A 80 -22.16 14.59 -16.40
N PRO A 81 -22.37 13.30 -16.09
CA PRO A 81 -22.29 12.23 -17.07
C PRO A 81 -23.27 12.50 -18.22
N ASP A 82 -22.76 12.46 -19.45
CA ASP A 82 -23.52 12.73 -20.68
C ASP A 82 -23.50 11.50 -21.57
N LYS A 83 -24.68 11.12 -22.08
CA LYS A 83 -24.87 9.98 -22.97
C LYS A 83 -24.40 10.26 -24.40
N GLU A 84 -24.19 11.52 -24.75
CA GLU A 84 -23.62 11.91 -26.04
C GLU A 84 -22.11 11.63 -26.11
N TRP A 85 -21.46 11.45 -24.95
CA TRP A 85 -20.04 11.18 -24.86
C TRP A 85 -19.77 9.69 -24.82
N VAL A 86 -18.82 9.24 -25.62
CA VAL A 86 -18.43 7.83 -25.72
C VAL A 86 -17.95 7.34 -24.34
N HIS A 87 -18.70 6.40 -23.75
CA HIS A 87 -18.43 5.78 -22.45
C HIS A 87 -18.45 6.72 -21.23
N MET A 88 -19.20 7.84 -21.25
CA MET A 88 -19.36 8.75 -20.10
C MET A 88 -20.78 8.70 -19.47
N ASP A 89 -21.55 7.67 -19.81
CA ASP A 89 -22.94 7.48 -19.40
C ASP A 89 -23.09 6.84 -18.01
N THR A 90 -22.06 6.14 -17.55
CA THR A 90 -22.05 5.41 -16.26
C THR A 90 -21.01 6.02 -15.32
N VAL A 91 -21.45 6.43 -14.12
CA VAL A 91 -20.53 6.86 -13.05
C VAL A 91 -20.00 5.64 -12.33
N GLU A 92 -18.69 5.41 -12.46
CA GLU A 92 -18.01 4.33 -11.75
C GLU A 92 -17.79 4.74 -10.29
N LEU A 93 -18.74 4.42 -9.41
CA LEU A 93 -18.73 4.89 -8.02
C LEU A 93 -17.53 4.37 -7.22
N GLU A 94 -17.11 3.13 -7.45
CA GLU A 94 -15.86 2.60 -6.89
C GLU A 94 -14.67 3.47 -7.32
N LYS A 95 -14.67 3.90 -8.60
CA LYS A 95 -13.61 4.76 -9.10
C LYS A 95 -13.64 6.16 -8.50
N LEU A 96 -14.85 6.69 -8.34
CA LEU A 96 -15.04 7.96 -7.68
C LEU A 96 -14.53 7.93 -6.24
N HIS A 97 -14.80 6.86 -5.49
CA HIS A 97 -14.35 6.74 -4.10
C HIS A 97 -12.83 6.73 -3.93
N TRP A 98 -12.04 6.13 -4.84
CA TRP A 98 -10.57 6.20 -4.72
C TRP A 98 -10.00 7.58 -5.08
N THR A 99 -10.72 8.37 -5.89
CA THR A 99 -10.33 9.74 -6.22
C THR A 99 -10.78 10.77 -5.19
N GLN A 100 -11.65 10.38 -4.26
CA GLN A 100 -12.11 11.27 -3.21
C GLN A 100 -10.96 11.53 -2.22
N ASP A 101 -10.95 12.75 -1.68
CA ASP A 101 -10.04 13.10 -0.60
C ASP A 101 -10.25 12.13 0.58
N LEU A 102 -9.16 11.74 1.23
CA LEU A 102 -9.27 10.94 2.44
C LEU A 102 -10.12 11.70 3.47
N PRO A 103 -10.92 10.98 4.27
CA PRO A 103 -11.69 11.61 5.33
C PRO A 103 -10.75 12.41 6.25
N PRO A 104 -11.20 13.56 6.78
CA PRO A 104 -10.38 14.38 7.65
C PRO A 104 -9.90 13.55 8.84
N LEU A 105 -8.61 13.71 9.14
CA LEU A 105 -7.89 12.91 10.13
C LEU A 105 -8.65 12.81 11.45
N ARG A 106 -8.66 11.61 12.06
CA ARG A 106 -9.33 11.34 13.33
C ARG A 106 -8.61 12.01 14.51
N LYS A 107 -8.73 13.34 14.61
CA LYS A 107 -8.17 14.15 15.73
C LYS A 107 -8.60 13.66 17.12
N LYS A 108 -9.73 12.94 17.21
CA LYS A 108 -10.38 12.53 18.47
C LYS A 108 -9.71 11.35 19.18
N ARG A 109 -8.98 10.45 18.49
CA ARG A 109 -8.27 9.34 19.16
C ARG A 109 -6.90 9.74 19.68
N THR A 110 -6.37 10.87 19.21
CA THR A 110 -4.98 11.27 19.40
C THR A 110 -4.71 11.96 20.74
N GLN A 111 -5.72 12.51 21.43
CA GLN A 111 -5.48 13.27 22.66
C GLN A 111 -5.11 12.43 23.89
N GLU A 112 -5.50 11.14 23.96
CA GLU A 112 -5.25 10.32 25.17
C GLU A 112 -3.93 9.53 25.13
N ARG A 113 -3.30 9.38 23.96
CA ARG A 113 -2.02 8.62 23.79
C ARG A 113 -1.12 9.24 22.71
N MET A 114 -0.83 10.53 22.79
CA MET A 114 0.16 11.13 21.89
C MET A 114 1.53 10.50 22.13
N GLN A 115 2.02 9.69 21.20
CA GLN A 115 3.39 9.22 21.28
C GLN A 115 4.35 10.36 20.89
N ALA A 116 5.41 10.52 21.69
CA ALA A 116 6.50 11.44 21.41
C ALA A 116 7.14 11.07 20.06
N ARG A 117 7.28 12.07 19.18
CA ARG A 117 7.87 11.91 17.84
C ARG A 117 9.14 12.74 17.73
N PHE A 118 10.15 12.16 17.09
CA PHE A 118 11.46 12.77 16.97
C PHE A 118 11.84 12.96 15.50
N ASN A 119 12.50 14.07 15.18
CA ASN A 119 13.12 14.24 13.87
C ASN A 119 14.44 13.44 13.77
N LEU A 120 15.11 13.50 12.62
CA LEU A 120 16.38 12.80 12.39
C LEU A 120 17.50 13.28 13.31
N GLN A 121 17.38 14.50 13.85
CA GLN A 121 18.32 15.13 14.77
C GLN A 121 17.97 14.83 16.24
N GLY A 122 16.96 13.99 16.50
CA GLY A 122 16.52 13.61 17.84
C GLY A 122 15.71 14.68 18.58
N GLU A 123 15.21 15.72 17.90
CA GLU A 123 14.40 16.79 18.51
C GLU A 123 12.94 16.36 18.63
N LEU A 124 12.31 16.71 19.75
CA LEU A 124 10.90 16.42 19.99
C LEU A 124 10.01 17.30 19.11
N LEU A 125 9.12 16.68 18.35
CA LEU A 125 8.17 17.35 17.47
C LEU A 125 6.83 17.56 18.17
N ALA A 126 6.27 18.76 17.98
CA ALA A 126 4.93 19.07 18.45
C ALA A 126 3.89 18.22 17.68
N PRO A 127 2.77 17.82 18.33
CA PRO A 127 1.80 16.93 17.70
C PRO A 127 1.16 17.47 16.42
N ASP A 128 0.99 18.79 16.34
CA ASP A 128 0.30 19.48 15.24
C ASP A 128 1.29 20.12 14.24
N VAL A 129 2.57 19.75 14.27
CA VAL A 129 3.56 20.32 13.36
C VAL A 129 3.39 19.72 11.96
N ASP A 130 3.08 20.57 10.99
CA ASP A 130 3.05 20.18 9.58
C ASP A 130 4.43 20.45 8.97
N LEU A 131 5.12 19.38 8.59
CA LEU A 131 6.47 19.44 8.02
C LEU A 131 6.46 18.93 6.58
N PRO A 132 7.25 19.54 5.67
CA PRO A 132 7.32 19.09 4.30
C PRO A 132 7.70 17.61 4.18
N THR A 133 6.98 16.87 3.32
CA THR A 133 7.16 15.42 3.12
C THR A 133 8.54 15.04 2.60
N HIS A 134 9.19 15.93 1.83
CA HIS A 134 10.53 15.70 1.28
C HIS A 134 11.64 15.59 2.35
N LEU A 135 11.35 15.93 3.61
CA LEU A 135 12.29 15.74 4.72
C LEU A 135 12.44 14.26 5.15
N GLY A 136 11.61 13.35 4.62
CA GLY A 136 11.69 11.94 4.93
C GLY A 136 11.34 11.61 6.40
N LEU A 137 10.51 12.45 7.01
CA LEU A 137 10.03 12.29 8.39
C LEU A 137 8.65 11.64 8.47
N HIS A 138 7.98 11.43 7.34
CA HIS A 138 6.65 10.82 7.30
C HIS A 138 6.80 9.32 7.05
N HIS A 139 6.51 8.51 8.07
CA HIS A 139 6.60 7.05 7.98
C HIS A 139 5.23 6.44 7.83
N HIS A 140 5.16 5.36 7.04
CA HIS A 140 3.97 4.54 6.94
C HIS A 140 3.85 3.63 8.18
N GLY A 141 3.48 4.24 9.31
CA GLY A 141 3.19 3.58 10.58
C GLY A 141 1.73 3.74 10.98
N GLU A 142 1.44 3.57 12.28
CA GLU A 142 0.10 3.75 12.84
C GLU A 142 -0.40 5.20 12.73
N GLU A 143 0.52 6.18 12.71
CA GLU A 143 0.20 7.61 12.56
C GLU A 143 0.99 8.21 11.38
N ALA A 144 0.72 7.72 10.17
CA ALA A 144 1.40 8.20 8.95
C ALA A 144 1.17 9.69 8.63
N GLU A 145 0.16 10.28 9.26
CA GLU A 145 -0.17 11.70 9.18
C GLU A 145 0.78 12.62 9.96
N ARG A 146 1.56 12.08 10.91
CA ARG A 146 2.43 12.88 11.78
C ARG A 146 3.88 12.72 11.39
N ALA A 147 4.57 13.85 11.22
CA ALA A 147 6.01 13.85 11.00
C ALA A 147 6.78 13.34 12.23
N GLY A 148 7.89 12.68 11.96
CA GLY A 148 8.83 12.14 12.94
C GLY A 148 8.66 10.64 13.17
N TYR A 149 9.64 10.10 13.89
CA TYR A 149 9.64 8.71 14.33
C TYR A 149 9.33 8.64 15.82
N SER A 150 8.43 7.74 16.20
CA SER A 150 8.25 7.31 17.58
C SER A 150 9.41 6.41 18.04
N LEU A 151 9.60 6.29 19.35
CA LEU A 151 10.57 5.33 19.91
C LEU A 151 10.24 3.89 19.49
N GLN A 152 8.96 3.54 19.40
CA GLN A 152 8.51 2.22 18.97
C GLN A 152 8.91 1.91 17.52
N GLU A 153 8.71 2.87 16.61
CA GLU A 153 9.14 2.75 15.21
C GLU A 153 10.67 2.66 15.11
N LEU A 154 11.42 3.47 15.89
CA LEU A 154 12.88 3.37 15.91
C LEU A 154 13.35 1.99 16.37
N PHE A 155 12.80 1.44 17.45
CA PHE A 155 13.10 0.07 17.90
C PHE A 155 12.64 -1.03 16.92
N HIS A 156 11.64 -0.74 16.10
CA HIS A 156 11.28 -1.63 14.99
C HIS A 156 12.36 -1.59 13.90
N LEU A 157 12.76 -0.40 13.46
CA LEU A 157 13.72 -0.19 12.38
C LEU A 157 15.14 -0.69 12.73
N THR A 158 15.55 -0.66 13.99
CA THR A 158 16.83 -1.24 14.42
C THR A 158 16.93 -2.75 14.17
N ARG A 159 15.79 -3.44 14.05
CA ARG A 159 15.70 -4.88 13.73
C ARG A 159 15.49 -5.19 12.24
N SER A 160 15.44 -4.15 11.40
CA SER A 160 15.23 -4.33 9.96
C SER A 160 16.36 -5.11 9.30
N GLN A 161 16.02 -5.93 8.29
CA GLN A 161 17.02 -6.58 7.43
C GLN A 161 17.80 -5.56 6.58
N VAL A 162 17.22 -4.38 6.34
CA VAL A 162 17.83 -3.30 5.57
C VAL A 162 18.84 -2.52 6.43
N SER A 163 20.12 -2.58 6.07
CA SER A 163 21.22 -1.94 6.82
C SER A 163 21.04 -0.43 6.98
N GLN A 164 20.55 0.26 5.96
CA GLN A 164 20.32 1.70 5.97
C GLN A 164 19.25 2.10 7.01
N GLN A 165 18.15 1.34 7.10
CA GLN A 165 17.11 1.59 8.09
C GLN A 165 17.62 1.39 9.52
N ARG A 166 18.43 0.34 9.75
CA ARG A 166 19.07 0.12 11.06
C ARG A 166 20.01 1.25 11.43
N ALA A 167 20.88 1.65 10.51
CA ALA A 167 21.87 2.71 10.75
C ALA A 167 21.19 4.04 11.08
N LEU A 168 20.14 4.39 10.32
CA LEU A 168 19.33 5.58 10.58
C LEU A 168 18.66 5.50 11.95
N ALA A 169 18.00 4.39 12.29
CA ALA A 169 17.31 4.25 13.57
C ALA A 169 18.26 4.35 14.77
N LEU A 170 19.43 3.69 14.68
CA LEU A 170 20.46 3.77 15.71
C LEU A 170 21.03 5.20 15.84
N HIS A 171 21.22 5.89 14.71
CA HIS A 171 21.67 7.28 14.72
C HIS A 171 20.67 8.19 15.44
N VAL A 172 19.39 8.11 15.08
CA VAL A 172 18.34 8.92 15.71
C VAL A 172 18.23 8.60 17.20
N LEU A 173 18.25 7.32 17.59
CA LEU A 173 18.24 6.93 19.00
C LEU A 173 19.43 7.51 19.78
N ALA A 174 20.63 7.51 19.18
CA ALA A 174 21.81 8.11 19.80
C ALA A 174 21.62 9.63 20.03
N GLN A 175 21.06 10.34 19.06
CA GLN A 175 20.73 11.76 19.20
C GLN A 175 19.70 12.01 20.30
N VAL A 176 18.61 11.23 20.32
CA VAL A 176 17.58 11.31 21.36
C VAL A 176 18.20 11.09 22.74
N ILE A 177 19.02 10.05 22.92
CA ILE A 177 19.68 9.78 24.20
C ILE A 177 20.61 10.93 24.59
N SER A 178 21.41 11.45 23.66
CA SER A 178 22.31 12.58 23.92
C SER A 178 21.56 13.83 24.40
N ARG A 179 20.45 14.16 23.75
CA ARG A 179 19.59 15.30 24.12
C ARG A 179 18.87 15.08 25.46
N ALA A 180 18.42 13.85 25.71
CA ALA A 180 17.84 13.47 27.00
C ALA A 180 18.85 13.67 28.14
N GLN A 181 20.11 13.27 27.93
CA GLN A 181 21.20 13.49 28.90
C GLN A 181 21.54 14.97 29.09
N ALA A 182 21.38 15.79 28.05
CA ALA A 182 21.50 17.24 28.13
C ALA A 182 20.30 17.92 28.84
N GLY A 183 19.26 17.16 29.20
CA GLY A 183 18.07 17.67 29.89
C GLY A 183 17.05 18.35 28.98
N GLU A 184 17.14 18.17 27.66
CA GLU A 184 16.25 18.84 26.70
C GLU A 184 14.78 18.38 26.77
N PHE A 185 14.52 17.21 27.36
CA PHE A 185 13.18 16.65 27.52
C PHE A 185 12.67 16.66 28.97
N GLY A 186 13.39 17.32 29.89
CA GLY A 186 12.93 17.52 31.26
C GLY A 186 11.78 18.52 31.34
N ASP A 187 10.96 18.41 32.40
CA ASP A 187 9.67 19.10 32.54
C ASP A 187 9.70 20.60 32.18
N ARG A 188 8.79 20.97 31.28
CA ARG A 188 8.21 22.30 31.16
C ARG A 188 6.80 22.28 31.71
#